data_AF-A0A7K0QXM2-F1
#
_entry.id   AF-A0A7K0QXM2-F1
#
_cell.length_a   1.000
_cell.length_b   1.000
_cell.length_c   1.000
_cell.angle_alpha   90.00
_cell.angle_beta   90.00
_cell.angle_gamma   90.00
#
_symmetry.space_group_name_H-M   'P 1'
#
loop_
_entity.id
_entity.type
_entity.pdbx_description
1 polymer ?
#
loop_
_entity_poly.entity_id
_entity_poly.type
_entity_poly.pdbx_seq_one_letter_code
_entity_poly.pdbx_strand_id
1 'polypeptide(L)'
;MTTQFAGFPAAAIDFYDQLADHNTREWWHANKQTYEALIRQPMLALATEAAPEGEVRVYRPYRDTRFAKDKTPIKDHQGAAIEVE
;
A
#
# COMPACT_ATOMS: atom_id res chain seq x y z
N MET A 1 -3.24 -13.34 -16.93
CA MET A 1 -4.57 -12.73 -16.76
C MET A 1 -4.35 -11.38 -16.13
N THR A 2 -4.67 -10.29 -16.82
CA THR A 2 -4.54 -8.94 -16.29
C THR A 2 -5.70 -8.71 -15.33
N THR A 3 -5.43 -8.54 -14.05
CA THR A 3 -6.47 -8.22 -13.06
C THR A 3 -6.90 -6.78 -13.29
N GLN A 4 -8.17 -6.58 -13.69
CA GLN A 4 -8.77 -5.26 -13.85
C GLN A 4 -8.91 -4.56 -12.49
N PHE A 5 -8.72 -3.24 -12.45
CA PHE A 5 -8.93 -2.43 -11.26
C PHE A 5 -10.44 -2.31 -10.97
N ALA A 6 -10.86 -2.89 -9.86
CA ALA A 6 -12.25 -2.85 -9.38
C ALA A 6 -12.45 -1.86 -8.21
N GLY A 7 -11.47 -1.01 -7.92
CA GLY A 7 -11.45 -0.16 -6.73
C GLY A 7 -10.77 -0.81 -5.52
N PHE A 8 -10.69 -0.04 -4.44
CA PHE A 8 -10.27 -0.55 -3.13
C PHE A 8 -11.50 -0.98 -2.33
N PRO A 9 -11.51 -2.19 -1.75
CA PRO A 9 -12.61 -2.62 -0.90
C PRO A 9 -12.68 -1.78 0.38
N ALA A 10 -13.88 -1.60 0.96
CA ALA A 10 -14.04 -0.87 2.22
C ALA A 10 -13.16 -1.42 3.36
N ALA A 11 -12.95 -2.73 3.38
CA ALA A 11 -12.06 -3.41 4.34
C ALA A 11 -10.58 -2.95 4.26
N ALA A 12 -10.16 -2.27 3.19
CA ALA A 12 -8.85 -1.62 3.12
C ALA A 12 -8.73 -0.45 4.10
N ILE A 13 -9.84 0.29 4.34
CA ILE A 13 -9.90 1.37 5.31
C ILE A 13 -9.80 0.78 6.73
N ASP A 14 -10.60 -0.25 7.01
CA ASP A 14 -10.57 -0.97 8.30
C ASP A 14 -9.18 -1.54 8.62
N PHE A 15 -8.43 -1.99 7.60
CA PHE A 15 -7.05 -2.43 7.76
C PHE A 15 -6.14 -1.30 8.26
N TYR A 16 -6.28 -0.10 7.70
CA TYR A 16 -5.47 1.05 8.11
C TYR A 16 -5.84 1.58 9.49
N ASP A 17 -7.11 1.52 9.88
CA ASP A 17 -7.55 1.83 11.25
C ASP A 17 -6.89 0.87 12.26
N GLN A 18 -6.93 -0.44 11.99
CA GLN A 18 -6.27 -1.43 12.86
C GLN A 18 -4.74 -1.29 12.86
N LEU A 19 -4.15 -0.95 11.70
CA LEU A 19 -2.71 -0.71 11.61
C LEU A 19 -2.31 0.51 12.46
N ALA A 20 -3.13 1.56 12.51
CA ALA A 20 -2.85 2.74 13.31
C ALA A 20 -2.78 2.39 14.82
N ASP A 21 -3.66 1.51 15.29
CA ASP A 21 -3.69 1.03 16.68
C ASP A 21 -2.57 0.02 17.00
N HIS A 22 -2.12 -0.73 16.00
CA HIS A 22 -1.22 -1.88 16.18
C HIS A 22 0.02 -1.86 15.25
N ASN A 23 0.62 -0.70 15.02
CA ASN A 23 1.75 -0.55 14.09
C ASN A 23 3.07 -1.14 14.63
N THR A 24 3.14 -2.46 14.71
CA THR A 24 4.30 -3.25 15.12
C THR A 24 4.71 -4.20 14.00
N ARG A 25 5.94 -4.73 14.05
CA ARG A 25 6.42 -5.67 13.02
C ARG A 25 5.67 -6.98 13.11
N GLU A 26 5.38 -7.43 14.33
CA GLU A 26 4.68 -8.67 14.63
C GLU A 26 3.26 -8.63 14.05
N TRP A 27 2.52 -7.56 14.30
CA TRP A 27 1.18 -7.37 13.75
C TRP A 27 1.22 -7.28 12.22
N TRP A 28 2.18 -6.53 11.66
CA TRP A 28 2.37 -6.45 10.21
C TRP A 28 2.61 -7.83 9.58
N HIS A 29 3.49 -8.64 10.15
CA HIS A 29 3.77 -9.97 9.62
C HIS A 29 2.55 -10.88 9.65
N ALA A 30 1.74 -10.80 10.71
CA ALA A 30 0.50 -11.56 10.81
C ALA A 30 -0.58 -11.12 9.79
N ASN A 31 -0.61 -9.83 9.43
CA ASN A 31 -1.65 -9.25 8.57
C ASN A 31 -1.18 -8.91 7.15
N LYS A 32 0.06 -9.27 6.79
CA LYS A 32 0.67 -8.92 5.51
C LYS A 32 -0.13 -9.44 4.31
N GLN A 33 -0.71 -10.64 4.42
CA GLN A 33 -1.53 -11.21 3.35
C GLN A 33 -2.82 -10.41 3.14
N THR A 34 -3.43 -9.91 4.21
CA THR A 34 -4.59 -9.02 4.17
C THR A 34 -4.24 -7.70 3.47
N TYR A 35 -3.10 -7.09 3.82
CA TYR A 35 -2.59 -5.91 3.11
C TYR A 35 -2.38 -6.20 1.61
N GLU A 36 -1.80 -7.36 1.29
CA GLU A 36 -1.49 -7.73 -0.08
C GLU A 36 -2.76 -7.85 -0.93
N ALA A 37 -3.79 -8.52 -0.41
CA ALA A 37 -5.06 -8.72 -1.08
C ALA A 37 -5.90 -7.44 -1.18
N LEU A 38 -6.02 -6.68 -0.09
CA LEU A 38 -6.96 -5.55 -0.01
C LEU A 38 -6.38 -4.24 -0.54
N ILE A 39 -5.05 -4.08 -0.53
CA ILE A 39 -4.39 -2.80 -0.88
C ILE A 39 -3.37 -2.98 -1.99
N ARG A 40 -2.40 -3.90 -1.82
CA ARG A 40 -1.28 -4.01 -2.78
C ARG A 40 -1.75 -4.45 -4.16
N GLN A 41 -2.59 -5.47 -4.23
CA GLN A 41 -3.11 -6.01 -5.49
C GLN A 41 -4.00 -5.00 -6.22
N PRO A 42 -4.99 -4.34 -5.59
CA PRO A 42 -5.73 -3.25 -6.23
C PRO A 42 -4.84 -2.11 -6.70
N MET A 43 -3.81 -1.74 -5.92
CA MET A 43 -2.86 -0.69 -6.34
C MET A 43 -2.03 -1.10 -7.57
N LEU A 44 -1.68 -2.38 -7.70
CA LEU A 44 -1.02 -2.90 -8.91
C LEU A 44 -1.95 -2.92 -10.12
N ALA A 45 -3.22 -3.27 -9.91
CA ALA A 45 -4.23 -3.22 -10.98
C ALA A 45 -4.40 -1.77 -11.47
N LEU A 46 -4.55 -0.81 -10.54
CA LEU A 46 -4.61 0.62 -10.87
C LEU A 46 -3.35 1.09 -11.62
N ALA A 47 -2.16 0.71 -11.13
CA ALA A 47 -0.90 1.05 -11.79
C ALA A 47 -0.78 0.46 -13.20
N THR A 48 -1.33 -0.74 -13.42
CA THR A 48 -1.35 -1.38 -14.75
C THR A 48 -2.25 -0.61 -15.71
N GLU A 49 -3.41 -0.15 -15.26
CA GLU A 49 -4.32 0.66 -16.08
C GLU A 49 -3.78 2.07 -16.36
N ALA A 50 -3.01 2.64 -15.44
CA ALA A 50 -2.37 3.94 -15.61
C ALA A 50 -1.05 3.90 -16.43
N ALA A 51 -0.55 2.72 -16.80
CA ALA A 51 0.69 2.56 -17.55
C ALA A 51 0.76 3.31 -18.90
N PRO A 52 -0.34 3.55 -19.64
CA PRO A 52 -0.31 4.36 -20.87
C PRO A 52 0.09 5.82 -20.64
N GLU A 53 -0.06 6.33 -19.41
CA GLU A 53 0.24 7.72 -19.06
C GLU A 53 1.71 7.92 -18.65
N GLY A 54 2.48 6.84 -18.40
CA GLY A 54 3.87 6.93 -17.96
C GLY A 54 4.33 5.80 -17.03
N GLU A 55 5.58 5.86 -16.55
CA GLU A 55 6.11 4.84 -15.63
C GLU A 55 5.49 5.01 -14.23
N VAL A 56 4.65 4.06 -13.82
CA VAL A 56 4.00 4.07 -12.50
C VAL A 56 4.85 3.35 -11.47
N ARG A 57 5.28 4.07 -10.42
CA ARG A 57 6.03 3.53 -9.28
C ARG A 57 5.16 3.44 -8.04
N VAL A 58 4.78 2.22 -7.66
CA VAL A 58 4.03 1.96 -6.43
C VAL A 58 4.99 1.95 -5.22
N TYR A 59 4.68 2.75 -4.20
CA TYR A 59 5.52 2.85 -3.02
C TYR A 59 5.41 1.63 -2.11
N ARG A 60 6.55 1.26 -1.53
CA ARG A 60 6.63 0.22 -0.50
C ARG A 60 5.94 0.67 0.81
N PRO A 61 5.36 -0.28 1.57
CA PRO A 61 4.68 0.01 2.84
C PRO A 61 5.63 0.39 3.98
N TYR A 62 6.91 0.03 3.91
CA TYR A 62 7.86 0.27 5.00
C TYR A 62 8.28 1.73 5.13
N ARG A 63 8.24 2.26 6.36
CA ARG A 63 8.75 3.58 6.74
C ARG A 63 10.26 3.53 6.94
N ASP A 64 11.00 4.52 6.45
CA ASP A 64 12.39 4.71 6.83
C ASP A 64 12.45 5.45 8.17
N THR A 65 12.89 4.75 9.22
CA THR A 65 12.86 5.26 10.60
C THR A 65 14.22 5.71 11.10
N ARG A 66 15.29 5.67 10.28
CA ARG A 66 16.66 5.98 10.73
C ARG A 66 16.78 7.38 11.34
N PHE A 67 16.13 8.36 10.71
CA PHE A 67 16.15 9.77 11.15
C PHE A 67 14.77 10.34 11.50
N ALA A 68 13.71 9.54 11.40
CA ALA A 68 12.36 9.98 11.69
C ALA A 68 12.09 10.05 13.20
N LYS A 69 11.33 11.08 13.64
CA LYS A 69 10.80 11.16 15.02
C LYS A 69 9.78 10.05 15.28
N ASP A 70 8.95 9.78 14.28
CA ASP A 70 8.06 8.63 14.25
C ASP A 70 8.85 7.35 13.92
N LYS A 71 8.71 6.33 14.78
CA LYS A 71 9.42 5.05 14.68
C LYS A 71 8.51 3.89 14.27
N THR A 72 7.27 4.16 13.87
CA THR A 72 6.37 3.14 13.35
C THR A 72 6.99 2.43 12.13
N PRO A 73 6.96 1.09 12.07
CA PRO A 73 7.61 0.33 10.99
C PRO A 73 6.89 0.47 9.64
N ILE A 74 5.57 0.66 9.65
CA ILE A 74 4.73 0.65 8.45
C ILE A 74 4.07 2.01 8.24
N LYS A 75 3.93 2.43 6.99
CA LYS A 75 3.15 3.61 6.60
C LYS A 75 1.66 3.33 6.77
N ASP A 76 0.94 4.34 7.24
CA ASP A 76 -0.51 4.40 7.41
C ASP A 76 -1.27 4.75 6.12
N HIS A 77 -0.58 4.74 4.98
CA HIS A 77 -1.15 5.07 3.68
C HIS A 77 -0.47 4.29 2.55
N GLN A 78 -1.18 4.14 1.43
CA GLN A 78 -0.65 3.64 0.16
C GLN A 78 -0.53 4.79 -0.84
N GLY A 79 0.56 4.80 -1.61
CA GLY A 79 0.74 5.76 -2.70
C GLY A 79 1.48 5.17 -3.90
N ALA A 80 1.37 5.86 -5.02
CA ALA A 80 2.20 5.68 -6.20
C ALA A 80 2.46 7.05 -6.85
N ALA A 81 3.51 7.13 -7.66
CA ALA A 81 3.74 8.26 -8.54
C ALA A 81 3.80 7.77 -9.98
N ILE A 82 3.41 8.65 -10.89
CA ILE A 82 3.59 8.46 -12.32
C ILE A 82 4.61 9.50 -12.81
N GLU A 83 5.63 9.02 -13.50
CA GLU A 83 6.61 9.86 -14.17
C GLU A 83 6.12 10.06 -15.60
N VAL A 84 5.75 11.31 -15.93
CA VAL A 84 5.32 11.72 -17.27
C VAL A 84 6.48 12.48 -17.91
N GLU A 85 6.83 12.12 -19.14
CA GLU A 85 7.89 12.79 -19.94
C GLU A 85 7.40 14.12 -20.53
#